data_AF-A0AAW3N1C4-F1
#
_entry.id   AF-A0AAW3N1C4-F1
#
_cell.length_a   1.000
_cell.length_b   1.000
_cell.length_c   1.000
_cell.angle_alpha   90.00
_cell.angle_beta   90.00
_cell.angle_gamma   90.00
#
_symmetry.space_group_name_H-M   'P 1'
#
loop_
_entity.id
_entity.type
_entity.pdbx_description
1 polymer ?
#
loop_
_entity_poly.entity_id
_entity_poly.type
_entity_poly.pdbx_seq_one_letter_code
_entity_poly.pdbx_strand_id
1 'polypeptide(L)'
;MYRHLLVTVDGAPGGIDAVGHALELARALSARVTFVLSGTSPNAYLPGARMPEHGAKVEAAARAQGVSYAIAPAGGAPLPDLARVLGCDLICIAALPHGAPAGAGAQRRRLFAASGVPVLVCAASHSPAAARVIARCLDAHRAVAALLHALLRHAAHAGEPGPDAVACRRVLADLAGLQAQRFGAGEEARLFATLRARTESVEAELDELERQHRRDAQALDALARMASDAQPGAAFDAALARYARGVFEQMGREEGVIFPAARRYLSDADWTELDEGPAGRASD
;
A
#
# COMPACT_ATOMS: atom_id res chain seq x y z
N MET A 1 26.71 -12.88 -1.65
CA MET A 1 25.42 -12.75 -0.95
C MET A 1 24.90 -11.34 -1.20
N TYR A 2 23.65 -11.18 -1.63
CA TYR A 2 23.09 -9.87 -1.96
C TYR A 2 23.01 -8.97 -0.72
N ARG A 3 23.38 -7.70 -0.85
CA ARG A 3 23.47 -6.74 0.25
C ARG A 3 22.61 -5.50 0.01
N HIS A 4 22.21 -5.24 -1.23
CA HIS A 4 21.45 -4.04 -1.58
C HIS A 4 20.45 -4.31 -2.71
N LEU A 5 19.18 -4.39 -2.34
CA LEU A 5 18.08 -4.69 -3.25
C LEU A 5 17.48 -3.39 -3.80
N LEU A 6 17.21 -3.36 -5.10
CA LEU A 6 16.40 -2.33 -5.75
C LEU A 6 14.99 -2.88 -5.96
N VAL A 7 13.95 -2.20 -5.48
CA VAL A 7 12.57 -2.65 -5.58
C VAL A 7 11.75 -1.61 -6.33
N THR A 8 11.09 -2.01 -7.42
CA THR A 8 10.13 -1.15 -8.11
C THR A 8 8.79 -1.20 -7.42
N VAL A 9 8.24 -0.04 -7.11
CA VAL A 9 6.91 0.09 -6.51
C VAL A 9 5.99 0.61 -7.60
N ASP A 10 5.02 -0.23 -7.97
CA ASP A 10 3.84 0.21 -8.70
C ASP A 10 2.61 0.01 -7.80
N GLY A 11 1.58 0.83 -7.99
CA GLY A 11 0.31 0.70 -7.25
C GLY A 11 -0.55 -0.48 -7.72
N ALA A 12 -0.01 -1.38 -8.55
CA ALA A 12 -0.74 -2.57 -8.99
C ALA A 12 -0.55 -3.71 -7.97
N PRO A 13 -1.47 -4.70 -7.91
CA PRO A 13 -1.36 -5.81 -6.98
C PRO A 13 -0.02 -6.55 -7.01
N GLY A 14 0.63 -6.61 -8.19
CA GLY A 14 1.96 -7.21 -8.34
C GLY A 14 3.09 -6.41 -7.66
N GLY A 15 3.03 -5.08 -7.63
CA GLY A 15 4.06 -4.24 -7.00
C GLY A 15 4.15 -4.43 -5.49
N ILE A 16 3.01 -4.67 -4.84
CA ILE A 16 2.94 -4.95 -3.40
C ILE A 16 3.58 -6.30 -3.08
N ASP A 17 3.31 -7.31 -3.89
CA ASP A 17 3.94 -8.63 -3.76
C ASP A 17 5.47 -8.53 -3.88
N ALA A 18 5.96 -7.68 -4.79
CA ALA A 18 7.38 -7.42 -4.93
C ALA A 18 7.97 -6.73 -3.69
N VAL A 19 7.26 -5.76 -3.10
CA VAL A 19 7.68 -5.09 -1.86
C VAL A 19 7.74 -6.07 -0.70
N GLY A 20 6.68 -6.86 -0.47
CA GLY A 20 6.63 -7.85 0.61
C GLY A 20 7.76 -8.88 0.50
N HIS A 21 7.90 -9.53 -0.67
CA HIS A 21 8.96 -10.52 -0.88
C HIS A 21 10.37 -9.94 -0.81
N ALA A 22 10.59 -8.72 -1.32
CA ALA A 22 11.90 -8.08 -1.25
C ALA A 22 12.26 -7.70 0.19
N LEU A 23 11.30 -7.26 1.00
CA LEU A 23 11.52 -6.95 2.41
C LEU A 23 11.82 -8.21 3.23
N GLU A 24 11.08 -9.31 3.01
CA GLU A 24 11.37 -10.59 3.65
C GLU A 24 12.77 -11.11 3.30
N LEU A 25 13.13 -11.04 2.02
CA LEU A 25 14.46 -11.43 1.54
C LEU A 25 15.54 -10.53 2.14
N ALA A 26 15.33 -9.21 2.15
CA ALA A 26 16.28 -8.26 2.71
C ALA A 26 16.52 -8.53 4.20
N ARG A 27 15.44 -8.78 4.96
CA ARG A 27 15.52 -9.14 6.38
C ARG A 27 16.33 -10.43 6.59
N ALA A 28 16.05 -11.47 5.81
CA ALA A 28 16.76 -12.75 5.90
C ALA A 28 18.26 -12.64 5.55
N LEU A 29 18.60 -11.73 4.63
CA LEU A 29 19.99 -11.52 4.19
C LEU A 29 20.72 -10.41 4.96
N SER A 30 20.06 -9.71 5.90
CA SER A 30 20.56 -8.47 6.51
C SER A 30 20.98 -7.44 5.45
N ALA A 31 20.23 -7.36 4.36
CA ALA A 31 20.44 -6.44 3.25
C ALA A 31 19.61 -5.16 3.42
N ARG A 32 20.00 -4.10 2.72
CA ARG A 32 19.22 -2.85 2.62
C ARG A 32 18.38 -2.83 1.35
N VAL A 33 17.31 -2.04 1.35
CA VAL A 33 16.41 -1.87 0.20
C VAL A 33 16.43 -0.42 -0.29
N THR A 34 16.45 -0.21 -1.61
CA THR A 34 16.08 1.06 -2.22
C THR A 34 14.80 0.89 -3.01
N PHE A 35 13.76 1.64 -2.64
CA PHE A 35 12.51 1.70 -3.38
C PHE A 35 12.60 2.72 -4.51
N VAL A 36 12.10 2.34 -5.68
CA VAL A 36 11.90 3.22 -6.83
C VAL A 36 10.40 3.33 -7.06
N LEU A 37 9.86 4.51 -6.77
CA LEU A 37 8.43 4.78 -6.92
C LEU A 37 8.14 5.12 -8.38
N SER A 38 7.52 4.20 -9.12
CA SER A 38 7.15 4.44 -10.52
C SER A 38 6.01 5.47 -10.59
N GLY A 39 6.27 6.60 -11.25
CA GLY A 39 5.26 7.62 -11.49
C GLY A 39 4.52 7.37 -12.79
N THR A 40 3.20 7.14 -12.72
CA THR A 40 2.32 7.87 -13.64
C THR A 40 2.56 9.37 -13.43
N SER A 41 2.58 10.12 -14.54
CA SER A 41 3.12 11.48 -14.72
C SER A 41 3.23 12.36 -13.45
N PRO A 42 4.33 13.13 -13.27
CA PRO A 42 4.35 14.17 -12.25
C PRO A 42 3.13 15.08 -12.43
N ASN A 43 2.22 15.08 -11.47
CA ASN A 43 1.19 16.10 -11.43
C ASN A 43 1.91 17.42 -11.09
N ALA A 44 2.05 18.29 -12.08
CA ALA A 44 3.00 19.41 -12.10
C ALA A 44 2.63 20.58 -11.16
N TYR A 45 1.83 20.36 -10.12
CA TYR A 45 1.26 21.46 -9.33
C TYR A 45 1.79 21.60 -7.89
N LEU A 46 2.83 20.87 -7.51
CA LEU A 46 3.60 21.15 -6.29
C LEU A 46 5.10 20.86 -6.48
N PRO A 47 5.98 21.87 -6.49
CA PRO A 47 7.42 21.65 -6.40
C PRO A 47 7.74 21.03 -5.02
N GLY A 48 8.07 19.73 -5.00
CA GLY A 48 8.53 19.02 -3.79
C GLY A 48 7.56 18.01 -3.18
N ALA A 49 6.29 17.95 -3.61
CA ALA A 49 5.37 16.91 -3.16
C ALA A 49 5.45 15.68 -4.08
N ARG A 50 6.43 14.80 -3.81
CA ARG A 50 6.28 13.38 -4.18
C ARG A 50 4.93 12.91 -3.62
N MET A 51 4.14 12.12 -4.37
CA MET A 51 2.86 11.62 -3.84
C MET A 51 3.10 10.98 -2.46
N PRO A 52 2.56 11.56 -1.36
CA PRO A 52 2.90 11.14 0.00
C PRO A 52 2.57 9.66 0.26
N GLU A 53 1.59 9.13 -0.45
CA GLU A 53 1.09 7.76 -0.34
C GLU A 53 2.18 6.70 -0.51
N HIS A 54 2.73 6.53 -1.72
CA HIS A 54 3.62 5.40 -2.01
C HIS A 54 4.89 5.45 -1.15
N GLY A 55 5.38 6.65 -0.85
CA GLY A 55 6.47 6.84 0.10
C GLY A 55 6.08 6.34 1.49
N ALA A 56 5.02 6.90 2.08
CA ALA A 56 4.55 6.51 3.41
C ALA A 56 4.32 5.00 3.54
N LYS A 57 3.72 4.37 2.52
CA LYS A 57 3.46 2.92 2.50
C LYS A 57 4.75 2.10 2.60
N VAL A 58 5.71 2.34 1.72
CA VAL A 58 6.94 1.54 1.69
C VAL A 58 7.88 1.83 2.85
N GLU A 59 7.87 3.07 3.37
CA GLU A 59 8.57 3.40 4.61
C GLU A 59 8.01 2.61 5.79
N ALA A 60 6.68 2.61 5.94
CA ALA A 60 6.02 1.90 7.02
C ALA A 60 6.25 0.38 6.93
N ALA A 61 6.15 -0.19 5.73
CA ALA A 61 6.47 -1.60 5.46
C ALA A 61 7.90 -1.96 5.86
N ALA A 62 8.88 -1.17 5.41
CA ALA A 62 10.29 -1.42 5.71
C ALA A 62 10.61 -1.28 7.19
N ARG A 63 10.07 -0.25 7.87
CA ARG A 63 10.23 -0.05 9.32
C ARG A 63 9.63 -1.21 10.12
N ALA A 64 8.45 -1.69 9.75
CA ALA A 64 7.79 -2.82 10.41
C ALA A 64 8.61 -4.11 10.30
N GLN A 65 9.31 -4.31 9.18
CA GLN A 65 10.20 -5.46 8.97
C GLN A 65 11.61 -5.27 9.56
N GLY A 66 11.92 -4.09 10.12
CA GLY A 66 13.25 -3.75 10.63
C GLY A 66 14.33 -3.65 9.54
N VAL A 67 13.95 -3.36 8.29
CA VAL A 67 14.85 -3.32 7.13
C VAL A 67 15.33 -1.89 6.88
N SER A 68 16.65 -1.72 6.74
CA SER A 68 17.23 -0.44 6.32
C SER A 68 16.77 -0.10 4.90
N TYR A 69 16.25 1.10 4.69
CA TYR A 69 15.70 1.50 3.40
C TYR A 69 16.12 2.90 2.94
N ALA A 70 15.98 3.14 1.64
CA ALA A 70 16.04 4.45 1.00
C ALA A 70 14.97 4.56 -0.10
N ILE A 71 14.57 5.79 -0.48
CA ILE A 71 13.63 6.03 -1.57
C ILE A 71 14.30 6.86 -2.66
N ALA A 72 14.56 6.24 -3.80
CA ALA A 72 15.08 6.92 -4.99
C ALA A 72 13.92 7.41 -5.89
N PRO A 73 14.07 8.58 -6.54
CA PRO A 73 13.13 8.98 -7.57
C PRO A 73 13.21 7.99 -8.76
N ALA A 74 12.07 7.68 -9.37
CA ALA A 74 12.07 7.08 -10.71
C ALA A 74 12.58 8.14 -11.69
N GLY A 75 13.89 8.16 -11.94
CA GLY A 75 14.46 8.91 -13.06
C GLY A 75 14.05 8.26 -14.39
N GLY A 76 14.17 8.99 -15.50
CA GLY A 76 13.96 8.42 -16.84
C GLY A 76 15.00 7.38 -17.26
N ALA A 77 15.97 7.06 -16.40
CA ALA A 77 16.99 6.07 -16.64
C ALA A 77 16.41 4.64 -16.58
N PRO A 78 16.91 3.72 -17.43
CA PRO A 78 16.57 2.30 -17.31
C PRO A 78 16.88 1.74 -15.93
N LEU A 79 16.04 0.81 -15.46
CA LEU A 79 16.17 0.20 -14.13
C LEU A 79 17.56 -0.40 -13.84
N PRO A 80 18.25 -1.08 -14.79
CA PRO A 80 19.61 -1.60 -14.54
C PRO A 80 20.64 -0.50 -14.33
N ASP A 81 20.53 0.62 -15.05
CA ASP A 81 21.43 1.76 -14.89
C ASP A 81 21.23 2.40 -13.51
N LEU A 82 19.97 2.52 -13.09
CA LEU A 82 19.63 3.02 -11.77
C LEU A 82 20.17 2.09 -10.67
N ALA A 83 20.04 0.77 -10.83
CA ALA A 83 20.61 -0.21 -9.90
C ALA A 83 22.12 -0.03 -9.76
N ARG A 84 22.84 0.11 -10.88
CA ARG A 84 24.29 0.33 -10.89
C ARG A 84 24.69 1.65 -10.22
N VAL A 85 23.99 2.75 -10.51
CA VAL A 85 24.27 4.07 -9.91
C VAL A 85 24.04 4.05 -8.40
N LEU A 86 23.00 3.36 -7.94
CA LEU A 86 22.67 3.24 -6.52
C LEU A 86 23.49 2.17 -5.79
N GLY A 87 24.29 1.38 -6.51
CA GLY A 87 25.08 0.28 -5.95
C GLY A 87 24.24 -0.92 -5.52
N CYS A 88 23.07 -1.12 -6.12
CA CYS A 88 22.22 -2.28 -5.88
C CYS A 88 22.77 -3.51 -6.60
N ASP A 89 22.78 -4.65 -5.90
CA ASP A 89 23.30 -5.93 -6.39
C ASP A 89 22.19 -6.96 -6.70
N LEU A 90 20.92 -6.60 -6.47
CA LEU A 90 19.75 -7.37 -6.88
C LEU A 90 18.62 -6.42 -7.27
N ILE A 91 17.92 -6.71 -8.36
CA ILE A 91 16.71 -6.00 -8.77
C ILE A 91 15.50 -6.91 -8.50
N CYS A 92 14.55 -6.47 -7.69
CA CYS A 92 13.31 -7.16 -7.40
C CYS A 92 12.15 -6.51 -8.17
N ILE A 93 11.46 -7.31 -8.97
CA ILE A 93 10.29 -6.88 -9.74
C ILE A 93 9.11 -7.82 -9.53
N ALA A 94 7.92 -7.28 -9.68
CA ALA A 94 6.68 -8.06 -9.66
C ALA A 94 6.63 -9.10 -10.80
N ALA A 95 5.94 -10.21 -10.54
CA ALA A 95 5.38 -11.03 -11.61
C ALA A 95 4.44 -10.19 -12.48
N LEU A 96 4.34 -10.51 -13.78
CA LEU A 96 3.36 -9.82 -14.61
C LEU A 96 1.96 -10.33 -14.23
N PRO A 97 0.99 -9.43 -14.03
CA PRO A 97 -0.37 -9.84 -13.74
C PRO A 97 -0.98 -10.56 -14.95
N HIS A 98 -2.03 -11.34 -14.69
CA HIS A 98 -2.91 -11.84 -15.74
C HIS A 98 -3.52 -10.65 -16.50
N GLY A 99 -3.44 -10.67 -17.84
CA GLY A 99 -3.91 -9.54 -18.67
C GLY A 99 -2.95 -8.35 -18.75
N ALA A 100 -1.67 -8.54 -18.42
CA ALA A 100 -0.65 -7.50 -18.59
C ALA A 100 -0.67 -6.85 -20.00
N PRO A 101 -0.38 -5.54 -20.10
CA PRO A 101 -0.48 -4.81 -21.35
C PRO A 101 0.41 -5.40 -22.45
N ALA A 102 -0.04 -5.25 -23.70
CA ALA A 102 0.70 -5.69 -24.87
C ALA A 102 2.13 -5.11 -24.84
N GLY A 103 3.13 -5.98 -24.92
CA GLY A 103 4.55 -5.59 -24.88
C GLY A 103 5.20 -5.66 -23.49
N ALA A 104 4.47 -5.87 -22.39
CA ALA A 104 5.07 -6.00 -21.06
C ALA A 104 6.07 -7.17 -20.96
N GLY A 105 5.76 -8.30 -21.62
CA GLY A 105 6.69 -9.43 -21.73
C GLY A 105 7.95 -9.10 -22.56
N ALA A 106 7.82 -8.31 -23.63
CA ALA A 106 8.96 -7.87 -24.42
C ALA A 106 9.84 -6.89 -23.65
N GLN A 107 9.23 -5.95 -22.92
CA GLN A 107 9.94 -5.02 -22.03
C GLN A 107 10.72 -5.78 -20.95
N ARG A 108 10.12 -6.83 -20.36
CA ARG A 108 10.80 -7.67 -19.37
C ARG A 108 11.97 -8.44 -19.95
N ARG A 109 11.85 -9.00 -21.16
CA ARG A 109 12.98 -9.65 -21.84
C ARG A 109 14.12 -8.68 -22.11
N ARG A 110 13.81 -7.43 -22.50
CA ARG A 110 14.81 -6.37 -22.68
C ARG A 110 15.50 -6.03 -21.36
N LEU A 111 14.75 -5.93 -20.26
CA LEU A 111 15.32 -5.73 -18.93
C LEU A 111 16.31 -6.84 -18.58
N PHE A 112 15.94 -8.11 -18.77
CA PHE A 112 16.84 -9.24 -18.49
C PHE A 112 18.08 -9.24 -19.38
N ALA A 113 17.93 -8.94 -20.67
CA ALA A 113 19.05 -8.92 -21.61
C ALA A 113 20.02 -7.75 -21.36
N ALA A 114 19.52 -6.61 -20.90
CA ALA A 114 20.32 -5.41 -20.66
C ALA A 114 20.92 -5.35 -19.24
N SER A 115 20.42 -6.16 -18.29
CA SER A 115 20.82 -6.04 -16.89
C SER A 115 22.12 -6.80 -16.60
N GLY A 116 23.15 -6.05 -16.17
CA GLY A 116 24.33 -6.63 -15.53
C GLY A 116 24.12 -6.99 -14.05
N VAL A 117 22.97 -6.62 -13.47
CA VAL A 117 22.56 -6.95 -12.10
C VAL A 117 21.54 -8.08 -12.14
N PRO A 118 21.65 -9.11 -11.28
CA PRO A 118 20.64 -10.16 -11.18
C PRO A 118 19.22 -9.59 -10.97
N VAL A 119 18.23 -10.19 -11.63
CA VAL A 119 16.82 -9.78 -11.51
C VAL A 119 16.01 -10.92 -10.91
N LEU A 120 15.42 -10.67 -9.75
CA LEU A 120 14.46 -11.55 -9.09
C LEU A 120 13.04 -11.15 -9.48
N VAL A 121 12.28 -12.12 -10.00
CA VAL A 121 10.84 -11.97 -10.22
C VAL A 121 10.12 -12.51 -9.00
N CYS A 122 9.49 -11.63 -8.22
CA CYS A 122 8.68 -11.99 -7.08
C CYS A 122 7.38 -12.65 -7.57
N ALA A 123 7.17 -13.90 -7.16
CA ALA A 123 6.01 -14.68 -7.58
C ALA A 123 4.70 -14.06 -7.06
N ALA A 124 3.64 -14.16 -7.85
CA ALA A 124 2.29 -13.92 -7.35
C ALA A 124 1.80 -15.13 -6.54
N SER A 125 0.82 -14.92 -5.66
CA SER A 125 0.17 -16.04 -4.95
C SER A 125 -0.36 -17.10 -5.91
N HIS A 126 -0.12 -18.37 -5.61
CA HIS A 126 -0.59 -19.50 -6.42
C HIS A 126 -2.05 -19.89 -6.13
N SER A 127 -2.63 -19.41 -5.03
CA SER A 127 -4.03 -19.67 -4.69
C SER A 127 -4.94 -18.60 -5.33
N PRO A 128 -5.87 -18.98 -6.24
CA PRO A 128 -6.80 -18.03 -6.85
C PRO A 128 -7.70 -17.35 -5.82
N ALA A 129 -8.08 -18.05 -4.76
CA ALA A 129 -8.87 -17.51 -3.65
C ALA A 129 -8.07 -16.43 -2.89
N ALA A 130 -6.81 -16.72 -2.54
CA ALA A 130 -5.93 -15.74 -1.91
C ALA A 130 -5.73 -14.49 -2.78
N ALA A 131 -5.55 -14.68 -4.09
CA ALA A 131 -5.39 -13.57 -5.03
C ALA A 131 -6.64 -12.68 -5.08
N ARG A 132 -7.85 -13.27 -5.10
CA ARG A 132 -9.11 -12.51 -5.08
C ARG A 132 -9.32 -11.78 -3.76
N VAL A 133 -9.04 -12.43 -2.64
CA VAL A 133 -9.21 -11.83 -1.31
C VAL A 133 -8.31 -10.61 -1.14
N ILE A 134 -7.03 -10.78 -1.44
CA ILE A 134 -6.06 -9.69 -1.37
C ILE A 134 -6.42 -8.58 -2.36
N ALA A 135 -6.86 -8.92 -3.58
CA ALA A 135 -7.32 -7.91 -4.53
C ALA A 135 -8.47 -7.07 -3.98
N ARG A 136 -9.48 -7.67 -3.32
CA ARG A 136 -10.58 -6.91 -2.72
C ARG A 136 -10.13 -6.00 -1.57
N CYS A 137 -9.18 -6.44 -0.73
CA CYS A 137 -8.55 -5.57 0.27
C CYS A 137 -7.84 -4.38 -0.39
N LEU A 138 -7.05 -4.62 -1.43
CA LEU A 138 -6.35 -3.57 -2.17
C LEU A 138 -7.32 -2.61 -2.88
N ASP A 139 -8.45 -3.11 -3.37
CA ASP A 139 -9.49 -2.28 -3.97
C ASP A 139 -10.10 -1.34 -2.93
N ALA A 140 -10.31 -1.82 -1.71
CA ALA A 140 -10.72 -0.97 -0.58
C ALA A 140 -9.66 0.08 -0.24
N HIS A 141 -8.37 -0.27 -0.27
CA HIS A 141 -7.29 0.70 -0.06
C HIS A 141 -7.28 1.78 -1.15
N ARG A 142 -7.46 1.38 -2.42
CA ARG A 142 -7.55 2.30 -3.56
C ARG A 142 -8.76 3.25 -3.45
N ALA A 143 -9.89 2.76 -2.96
CA ALA A 143 -11.08 3.59 -2.72
C ALA A 143 -10.82 4.65 -1.64
N VAL A 144 -10.23 4.26 -0.50
CA VAL A 144 -9.84 5.18 0.58
C VAL A 144 -8.81 6.21 0.09
N ALA A 145 -7.77 5.75 -0.63
CA ALA A 145 -6.74 6.62 -1.20
C ALA A 145 -7.34 7.64 -2.18
N ALA A 146 -8.31 7.24 -3.01
CA ALA A 146 -8.97 8.15 -3.94
C ALA A 146 -9.69 9.31 -3.23
N LEU A 147 -10.41 9.04 -2.12
CA LEU A 147 -11.07 10.07 -1.33
C LEU A 147 -10.05 10.98 -0.63
N LEU A 148 -8.98 10.41 -0.06
CA LEU A 148 -7.90 11.18 0.55
C LEU A 148 -7.21 12.10 -0.46
N HIS A 149 -6.91 11.61 -1.67
CA HIS A 149 -6.36 12.44 -2.74
C HIS A 149 -7.31 13.55 -3.17
N ALA A 150 -8.62 13.28 -3.22
CA ALA A 150 -9.60 14.31 -3.52
C ALA A 150 -9.61 15.42 -2.45
N LEU A 151 -9.61 15.06 -1.17
CA LEU A 151 -9.54 16.02 -0.06
C LEU A 151 -8.22 16.80 -0.04
N LEU A 152 -7.07 16.14 -0.23
CA LEU A 152 -5.74 16.76 -0.22
C LEU A 152 -5.52 17.69 -1.42
N ARG A 153 -5.96 17.29 -2.62
CA ARG A 153 -5.92 18.18 -3.79
C ARG A 153 -6.73 19.42 -3.52
N HIS A 154 -7.87 19.29 -2.87
CA HIS A 154 -8.68 20.45 -2.57
C HIS A 154 -7.99 21.40 -1.57
N ALA A 155 -7.47 20.88 -0.46
CA ALA A 155 -6.70 21.65 0.52
C ALA A 155 -5.53 22.44 -0.11
N ALA A 156 -4.88 21.87 -1.13
CA ALA A 156 -3.77 22.52 -1.83
C ALA A 156 -4.18 23.73 -2.70
N HIS A 157 -5.46 23.89 -3.04
CA HIS A 157 -5.98 25.00 -3.85
C HIS A 157 -6.61 26.13 -3.01
N ALA A 158 -6.16 26.31 -1.75
CA ALA A 158 -6.59 27.38 -0.85
C ALA A 158 -6.30 28.77 -1.44
N GLY A 159 -7.23 29.30 -2.26
CA GLY A 159 -7.08 30.54 -3.03
C GLY A 159 -8.05 30.63 -4.21
N GLU A 160 -8.50 29.48 -4.73
CA GLU A 160 -9.63 29.35 -5.65
C GLU A 160 -10.92 29.08 -4.83
N PRO A 161 -12.13 29.40 -5.33
CA PRO A 161 -13.37 29.03 -4.65
C PRO A 161 -13.40 27.51 -4.47
N GLY A 162 -13.18 27.06 -3.23
CA GLY A 162 -13.20 25.65 -2.86
C GLY A 162 -14.58 25.01 -3.10
N PRO A 163 -14.68 23.67 -3.11
CA PRO A 163 -15.94 22.98 -2.96
C PRO A 163 -16.61 23.52 -1.71
N ASP A 164 -17.91 23.70 -1.86
CA ASP A 164 -18.83 23.98 -0.77
C ASP A 164 -18.47 23.10 0.44
N ALA A 165 -18.44 23.67 1.64
CA ALA A 165 -18.19 22.95 2.88
C ALA A 165 -19.08 21.70 3.00
N VAL A 166 -20.27 21.72 2.37
CA VAL A 166 -21.15 20.55 2.19
C VAL A 166 -20.45 19.39 1.46
N ALA A 167 -19.76 19.65 0.36
CA ALA A 167 -19.07 18.62 -0.41
C ALA A 167 -17.86 18.05 0.35
N CYS A 168 -17.11 18.88 1.09
CA CYS A 168 -16.03 18.40 1.97
C CYS A 168 -16.59 17.45 3.04
N ARG A 169 -17.66 17.84 3.72
CA ARG A 169 -18.33 16.99 4.73
C ARG A 169 -18.84 15.68 4.13
N ARG A 170 -19.40 15.70 2.91
CA ARG A 170 -19.84 14.48 2.22
C ARG A 170 -18.68 13.52 1.98
N VAL A 171 -17.56 14.01 1.45
CA VAL A 171 -16.37 13.17 1.19
C VAL A 171 -15.78 12.61 2.49
N LEU A 172 -15.79 13.39 3.58
CA LEU A 172 -15.38 12.90 4.91
C LEU A 172 -16.33 11.81 5.45
N ALA A 173 -17.64 11.96 5.24
CA ALA A 173 -18.62 10.95 5.62
C ALA A 173 -18.47 9.66 4.79
N ASP A 174 -18.26 9.77 3.48
CA ASP A 174 -17.96 8.63 2.59
C ASP A 174 -16.69 7.90 3.06
N LEU A 175 -15.66 8.65 3.43
CA LEU A 175 -14.41 8.12 3.96
C LEU A 175 -14.60 7.39 5.30
N ALA A 176 -15.39 7.96 6.21
CA ALA A 176 -15.74 7.31 7.47
C ALA A 176 -16.51 6.00 7.24
N GLY A 177 -17.43 5.98 6.28
CA GLY A 177 -18.15 4.77 5.88
C GLY A 177 -17.22 3.68 5.35
N LEU A 178 -16.29 4.02 4.46
CA LEU A 178 -15.30 3.06 3.94
C LEU A 178 -14.39 2.52 5.04
N GLN A 179 -13.91 3.37 5.95
CA GLN A 179 -13.06 2.91 7.06
C GLN A 179 -13.84 2.02 8.03
N ALA A 180 -15.07 2.39 8.41
CA ALA A 180 -15.93 1.57 9.26
C ALA A 180 -16.19 0.19 8.64
N GLN A 181 -16.39 0.14 7.31
CA GLN A 181 -16.52 -1.13 6.59
C GLN A 181 -15.23 -1.95 6.66
N ARG A 182 -14.06 -1.36 6.38
CA ARG A 182 -12.76 -2.07 6.38
C ARG A 182 -12.46 -2.73 7.72
N PHE A 183 -12.60 -1.99 8.82
CA PHE A 183 -12.20 -2.45 10.16
C PHE A 183 -13.29 -3.19 10.94
N GLY A 184 -14.56 -3.04 10.56
CA GLY A 184 -15.69 -3.70 11.19
C GLY A 184 -15.89 -5.13 10.67
N ALA A 185 -16.83 -5.27 9.73
CA ALA A 185 -17.20 -6.57 9.14
C ALA A 185 -16.61 -6.79 7.73
N GLY A 186 -15.63 -5.96 7.36
CA GLY A 186 -14.96 -6.02 6.07
C GLY A 186 -14.12 -7.28 5.91
N GLU A 187 -13.70 -7.50 4.68
CA GLU A 187 -12.86 -8.63 4.32
C GLU A 187 -11.50 -8.61 4.99
N GLU A 188 -10.92 -7.42 5.16
CA GLU A 188 -9.67 -7.18 5.87
C GLU A 188 -9.78 -7.59 7.35
N ALA A 189 -10.86 -7.19 8.04
CA ALA A 189 -11.10 -7.60 9.41
C ALA A 189 -11.22 -9.14 9.57
N ARG A 190 -11.91 -9.81 8.64
CA ARG A 190 -11.97 -11.28 8.62
C ARG A 190 -10.59 -11.90 8.39
N LEU A 191 -9.84 -11.38 7.42
CA LEU A 191 -8.49 -11.83 7.12
C LEU A 191 -7.58 -11.75 8.36
N PHE A 192 -7.63 -10.63 9.09
CA PHE A 192 -6.81 -10.43 10.29
C PHE A 192 -7.24 -11.39 11.41
N ALA A 193 -8.54 -11.60 11.60
CA ALA A 193 -9.04 -12.57 12.57
C ALA A 193 -8.59 -14.00 12.26
N THR A 194 -8.71 -14.44 11.00
CA THR A 194 -8.23 -15.76 10.56
C THR A 194 -6.73 -15.88 10.75
N LEU A 195 -5.95 -14.84 10.43
CA LEU A 195 -4.50 -14.87 10.60
C LEU A 195 -4.08 -14.99 12.06
N ARG A 196 -4.72 -14.26 12.99
CA ARG A 196 -4.49 -14.40 14.44
C ARG A 196 -4.72 -15.82 14.93
N ALA A 197 -5.72 -16.52 14.39
CA ALA A 197 -5.99 -17.91 14.75
C ALA A 197 -4.96 -18.92 14.21
N ARG A 198 -4.12 -18.53 13.24
CA ARG A 198 -3.14 -19.42 12.58
C ARG A 198 -1.70 -19.16 13.02
N THR A 199 -1.37 -17.97 13.50
CA THR A 199 0.02 -17.64 13.89
C THR A 199 0.12 -16.48 14.88
N GLU A 200 1.05 -16.59 15.82
CA GLU A 200 1.47 -15.50 16.71
C GLU A 200 2.53 -14.59 16.07
N SER A 201 3.11 -14.99 14.92
CA SER A 201 4.27 -14.32 14.32
C SER A 201 4.06 -12.87 13.90
N VAL A 202 2.80 -12.44 13.75
CA VAL A 202 2.41 -11.06 13.39
C VAL A 202 1.49 -10.41 14.41
N GLU A 203 1.30 -11.03 15.59
CA GLU A 203 0.37 -10.53 16.61
C GLU A 203 0.71 -9.09 17.03
N ALA A 204 2.00 -8.81 17.29
CA ALA A 204 2.46 -7.47 17.65
C ALA A 204 2.17 -6.40 16.57
N GLU A 205 2.22 -6.77 15.28
CA GLU A 205 1.91 -5.84 14.19
C GLU A 205 0.39 -5.65 14.05
N LEU A 206 -0.41 -6.70 14.21
CA LEU A 206 -1.87 -6.60 14.22
C LEU A 206 -2.37 -5.75 15.39
N ASP A 207 -1.74 -5.85 16.56
CA ASP A 207 -2.05 -5.00 17.72
C ASP A 207 -1.66 -3.53 17.47
N GLU A 208 -0.54 -3.28 16.80
CA GLU A 208 -0.19 -1.91 16.39
C GLU A 208 -1.18 -1.34 15.37
N LEU A 209 -1.62 -2.14 14.40
CA LEU A 209 -2.64 -1.73 13.44
C LEU A 209 -3.97 -1.39 14.12
N GLU A 210 -4.39 -2.16 15.12
CA GLU A 210 -5.59 -1.86 15.90
C GLU A 210 -5.45 -0.58 16.75
N ARG A 211 -4.25 -0.31 17.28
CA ARG A 211 -3.97 0.99 17.92
C ARG A 211 -4.00 2.15 16.92
N GLN A 212 -3.47 1.97 15.72
CA GLN A 212 -3.52 2.97 14.64
C GLN A 212 -4.96 3.27 14.26
N HIS A 213 -5.76 2.24 14.02
CA HIS A 213 -7.18 2.37 13.72
C HIS A 213 -7.94 3.23 14.74
N ARG A 214 -7.75 2.97 16.05
CA ARG A 214 -8.40 3.76 17.11
C ARG A 214 -7.97 5.23 17.11
N ARG A 215 -6.69 5.52 16.86
CA ARG A 215 -6.19 6.90 16.74
C ARG A 215 -6.76 7.60 15.50
N ASP A 216 -6.85 6.87 14.39
CA ASP A 216 -7.34 7.39 13.12
C ASP A 216 -8.84 7.69 13.17
N ALA A 217 -9.64 6.86 13.87
CA ALA A 217 -11.05 7.15 14.12
C ALA A 217 -11.24 8.49 14.86
N GLN A 218 -10.45 8.74 15.92
CA GLN A 218 -10.48 10.00 16.67
C GLN A 218 -10.05 11.20 15.80
N ALA A 219 -9.06 11.00 14.93
CA ALA A 219 -8.59 12.03 14.01
C ALA A 219 -9.64 12.36 12.94
N LEU A 220 -10.35 11.36 12.42
CA LEU A 220 -11.42 11.55 11.45
C LEU A 220 -12.63 12.29 12.06
N ASP A 221 -13.01 11.95 13.29
CA ASP A 221 -14.04 12.67 14.04
C ASP A 221 -13.66 14.15 14.26
N ALA A 222 -12.39 14.42 14.55
CA ALA A 222 -11.89 15.78 14.67
C ALA A 222 -11.98 16.55 13.35
N LEU A 223 -11.61 15.92 12.23
CA LEU A 223 -11.75 16.51 10.90
C LEU A 223 -13.21 16.83 10.56
N ALA A 224 -14.13 15.93 10.88
CA ALA A 224 -15.56 16.13 10.66
C ALA A 224 -16.11 17.33 11.45
N ARG A 225 -15.70 17.50 12.72
CA ARG A 225 -16.06 18.68 13.53
C ARG A 225 -15.49 19.96 12.92
N MET A 226 -14.21 19.97 12.57
CA MET A 226 -13.56 21.14 11.95
C MET A 226 -14.24 21.57 10.64
N ALA A 227 -14.70 20.63 9.82
CA ALA A 227 -15.44 20.91 8.58
C ALA A 227 -16.91 21.35 8.81
N SER A 228 -17.41 21.25 10.05
CA SER A 228 -18.75 21.66 10.45
C SER A 228 -18.76 23.06 11.09
N ASP A 229 -17.72 23.39 11.87
CA ASP A 229 -17.65 24.63 12.66
C ASP A 229 -17.21 25.86 11.85
N ALA A 230 -16.46 25.68 10.76
CA ALA A 230 -15.98 26.76 9.90
C ALA A 230 -15.61 26.27 8.50
N GLN A 231 -15.28 27.20 7.61
CA GLN A 231 -14.68 26.86 6.32
C GLN A 231 -13.30 26.21 6.54
N PRO A 232 -12.98 25.11 5.84
CA PRO A 232 -11.68 24.49 5.89
C PRO A 232 -10.57 25.53 5.70
N GLY A 233 -9.62 25.56 6.63
CA GLY A 233 -8.46 26.45 6.59
C GLY A 233 -7.21 25.71 7.03
N ALA A 234 -6.09 26.42 7.17
CA ALA A 234 -4.76 25.80 7.37
C ALA A 234 -4.68 24.74 8.48
N ALA A 235 -5.43 24.90 9.58
CA ALA A 235 -5.50 23.91 10.65
C ALA A 235 -6.16 22.60 10.19
N PHE A 236 -7.23 22.68 9.41
CA PHE A 236 -7.89 21.51 8.80
C PHE A 236 -6.95 20.84 7.81
N ASP A 237 -6.28 21.61 6.95
CA ASP A 237 -5.35 21.08 5.95
C ASP A 237 -4.19 20.31 6.60
N ALA A 238 -3.61 20.87 7.66
CA ALA A 238 -2.55 20.22 8.43
C ALA A 238 -3.04 18.94 9.12
N ALA A 239 -4.26 18.96 9.69
CA ALA A 239 -4.87 17.79 10.29
C ALA A 239 -5.16 16.69 9.26
N LEU A 240 -5.66 17.07 8.08
CA LEU A 240 -5.95 16.17 6.97
C LEU A 240 -4.69 15.53 6.41
N ALA A 241 -3.62 16.33 6.21
CA ALA A 241 -2.32 15.82 5.75
C ALA A 241 -1.73 14.79 6.74
N ARG A 242 -1.86 15.06 8.05
CA ARG A 242 -1.42 14.11 9.09
C ARG A 242 -2.25 12.83 9.09
N TYR A 243 -3.58 12.94 9.02
CA TYR A 243 -4.47 11.79 8.94
C TYR A 243 -4.20 10.94 7.69
N ALA A 244 -4.08 11.57 6.52
CA ALA A 244 -3.79 10.88 5.27
C ALA A 244 -2.46 10.11 5.35
N ARG A 245 -1.41 10.72 5.93
CA ARG A 245 -0.13 10.03 6.16
C ARG A 245 -0.30 8.82 7.07
N GLY A 246 -1.03 8.93 8.18
CA GLY A 246 -1.30 7.80 9.09
C GLY A 246 -1.98 6.63 8.38
N VAL A 247 -3.03 6.93 7.61
CA VAL A 247 -3.76 5.91 6.82
C VAL A 247 -2.85 5.23 5.79
N PHE A 248 -1.99 5.98 5.09
CA PHE A 248 -1.05 5.39 4.14
C PHE A 248 0.04 4.56 4.84
N GLU A 249 0.54 4.98 6.00
CA GLU A 249 1.48 4.17 6.79
C GLU A 249 0.83 2.85 7.24
N GLN A 250 -0.43 2.90 7.68
CA GLN A 250 -1.21 1.72 8.07
C GLN A 250 -1.35 0.73 6.90
N MET A 251 -1.83 1.20 5.74
CA MET A 251 -1.94 0.37 4.53
C MET A 251 -0.58 -0.22 4.12
N GLY A 252 0.51 0.52 4.29
CA GLY A 252 1.87 0.04 4.03
C GLY A 252 2.27 -1.14 4.90
N ARG A 253 1.91 -1.13 6.19
CA ARG A 253 2.16 -2.26 7.10
C ARG A 253 1.31 -3.47 6.74
N GLU A 254 0.05 -3.27 6.42
CA GLU A 254 -0.86 -4.34 5.97
C GLU A 254 -0.30 -5.02 4.71
N GLU A 255 0.07 -4.22 3.72
CA GLU A 255 0.58 -4.68 2.43
C GLU A 255 1.98 -5.30 2.51
N GLY A 256 2.87 -4.75 3.34
CA GLY A 256 4.27 -5.16 3.45
C GLY A 256 4.57 -6.22 4.52
N VAL A 257 3.63 -6.48 5.43
CA VAL A 257 3.82 -7.43 6.54
C VAL A 257 2.66 -8.41 6.64
N ILE A 258 1.42 -7.90 6.72
CA ILE A 258 0.26 -8.75 7.02
C ILE A 258 -0.11 -9.63 5.82
N PHE A 259 -0.20 -9.09 4.60
CA PHE A 259 -0.56 -9.89 3.42
C PHE A 259 0.52 -10.95 3.08
N PRO A 260 1.84 -10.66 3.14
CA PRO A 260 2.86 -11.70 3.02
C PRO A 260 2.74 -12.79 4.09
N ALA A 261 2.53 -12.41 5.35
CA ALA A 261 2.34 -13.39 6.42
C ALA A 261 1.07 -14.23 6.23
N ALA A 262 -0.04 -13.62 5.81
CA ALA A 262 -1.27 -14.33 5.50
C ALA A 262 -1.03 -15.39 4.43
N ARG A 263 -0.33 -15.07 3.34
CA ARG A 263 0.00 -16.05 2.29
C ARG A 263 0.85 -17.20 2.80
N ARG A 264 1.70 -16.94 3.79
CA ARG A 264 2.60 -17.94 4.38
C ARG A 264 1.89 -18.89 5.35
N TYR A 265 0.97 -18.36 6.15
CA TYR A 265 0.39 -19.09 7.29
C TYR A 265 -1.04 -19.55 7.08
N LEU A 266 -1.78 -18.96 6.15
CA LEU A 266 -3.12 -19.41 5.81
C LEU A 266 -3.07 -20.56 4.79
N SER A 267 -3.88 -21.59 5.05
CA SER A 267 -4.07 -22.72 4.14
C SER A 267 -5.00 -22.36 2.98
N ASP A 268 -5.03 -23.19 1.93
CA ASP A 268 -6.00 -23.02 0.83
C ASP A 268 -7.46 -23.09 1.31
N ALA A 269 -7.74 -23.86 2.36
CA ALA A 269 -9.07 -23.94 2.96
C ALA A 269 -9.44 -22.61 3.63
N ASP A 270 -8.51 -21.99 4.37
CA ASP A 270 -8.72 -20.66 4.97
C ASP A 270 -9.02 -19.61 3.91
N TRP A 271 -8.25 -19.62 2.81
CA TRP A 271 -8.46 -18.69 1.71
C TRP A 271 -9.79 -18.90 1.00
N THR A 272 -10.22 -20.15 0.83
CA THR A 272 -11.52 -20.47 0.22
C THR A 272 -12.66 -19.97 1.10
N GLU A 273 -12.60 -20.19 2.41
CA GLU A 273 -13.61 -19.69 3.36
C GLU A 273 -13.67 -18.15 3.37
N LEU A 274 -12.51 -17.48 3.34
CA LEU A 274 -12.45 -16.01 3.24
C LEU A 274 -13.05 -15.48 1.94
N ASP A 275 -12.86 -16.19 0.83
CA ASP A 275 -13.34 -15.81 -0.50
C ASP A 275 -14.84 -16.03 -0.69
N GLU A 276 -15.39 -17.10 -0.14
CA GLU A 276 -16.84 -17.37 -0.13
C GLU A 276 -17.59 -16.38 0.77
N GLY A 277 -16.93 -15.90 1.83
CA GLY A 277 -17.49 -14.95 2.78
C GLY A 277 -18.58 -15.57 3.67
N PRO A 278 -19.19 -14.77 4.56
CA PRO A 278 -20.14 -15.26 5.54
C PRO A 278 -21.53 -15.41 4.91
N ALA A 279 -21.69 -16.35 3.97
CA ALA A 279 -22.95 -17.02 3.60
C ALA A 279 -22.78 -17.98 2.41
N GLY A 280 -22.23 -19.16 2.67
CA GLY A 280 -22.55 -20.41 1.96
C GLY A 280 -23.26 -21.45 2.85
N ARG A 281 -23.60 -21.08 4.09
CA ARG A 281 -24.18 -21.99 5.11
C ARG A 281 -25.58 -21.58 5.57
N ALA A 282 -26.42 -21.20 4.62
CA ALA A 282 -27.85 -21.02 4.84
C ALA A 282 -28.63 -21.68 3.71
N SER A 283 -28.75 -23.01 3.77
CA SER A 283 -29.85 -23.82 3.23
C SER A 283 -29.56 -25.29 3.56
N ASP A 284 -30.06 -25.75 4.70
CA ASP A 284 -30.66 -27.08 4.89
C ASP A 284 -31.69 -26.98 6.05
#